data_AF-A0A3A0A8L9-F1
#
_entry.id   AF-A0A3A0A8L9-F1
#
_cell.length_a   1.000
_cell.length_b   1.000
_cell.length_c   1.000
_cell.angle_alpha   90.00
_cell.angle_beta   90.00
_cell.angle_gamma   90.00
#
_symmetry.space_group_name_H-M   'P 1'
#
loop_
_entity.id
_entity.type
_entity.pdbx_description
1 polymer ?
#
loop_
_entity_poly.entity_id
_entity_poly.type
_entity_poly.pdbx_seq_one_letter_code
_entity_poly.pdbx_strand_id
1 'polypeptide(L)'
;MQTVPGIYFAILYGSAAQDKTFRDVDIALFVDRRLIPAEADFEFCFDLERRLRSVLPFAVDVRVINEATLGFCYNAAKGYLSS
;
A
#
# COMPACT_ATOMS: atom_id res chain seq x y z
N MET A 1 -15.39 -7.71 -6.87
CA MET A 1 -14.33 -7.03 -6.07
C MET A 1 -14.83 -6.94 -4.64
N GLN A 2 -14.15 -7.56 -3.68
CA GLN A 2 -14.51 -7.39 -2.26
C GLN A 2 -13.96 -6.03 -1.79
N THR A 3 -14.79 -5.23 -1.14
CA THR A 3 -14.35 -4.00 -0.46
C THR A 3 -13.71 -4.37 0.88
N VAL A 4 -12.57 -3.78 1.21
CA VAL A 4 -11.95 -3.91 2.54
C VAL A 4 -12.41 -2.72 3.39
N PRO A 5 -13.19 -2.94 4.46
CA PRO A 5 -13.63 -1.86 5.33
C PRO A 5 -12.44 -1.11 5.94
N GLY A 6 -12.60 0.19 6.14
CA GLY A 6 -11.58 1.02 6.79
C GLY A 6 -10.44 1.49 5.89
N ILE A 7 -10.40 1.13 4.60
CA ILE A 7 -9.51 1.80 3.64
C ILE A 7 -10.22 3.04 3.09
N TYR A 8 -9.68 4.23 3.32
CA TYR A 8 -10.19 5.47 2.73
C TYR A 8 -9.72 5.62 1.27
N PHE A 9 -8.43 5.39 1.02
CA PHE A 9 -7.88 5.35 -0.33
C PHE A 9 -6.61 4.51 -0.41
N ALA A 10 -6.29 4.08 -1.63
CA ALA A 10 -5.09 3.33 -1.98
C ALA A 10 -4.37 4.02 -3.14
N ILE A 11 -3.05 4.09 -3.09
CA ILE A 11 -2.20 4.69 -4.10
C ILE A 11 -1.20 3.65 -4.57
N LEU A 12 -1.15 3.41 -5.89
CA LEU A 12 -0.03 2.69 -6.51
C LEU A 12 1.17 3.63 -6.58
N TYR A 13 2.33 3.18 -6.09
CA TYR A 13 3.56 3.94 -6.17
C TYR A 13 4.74 3.04 -6.60
N GLY A 14 5.94 3.61 -6.65
CA GLY A 14 7.15 2.88 -7.01
C GLY A 14 7.24 2.53 -8.49
N SER A 15 8.07 1.52 -8.79
CA SER A 15 8.40 1.15 -10.18
C SER A 15 7.18 0.71 -10.98
N ALA A 16 6.18 0.09 -10.35
CA ALA A 16 4.92 -0.28 -11.00
C ALA A 16 4.10 0.93 -11.49
N ALA A 17 4.25 2.10 -10.86
CA ALA A 17 3.58 3.32 -11.28
C ALA A 17 4.35 4.11 -12.36
N GLN A 18 5.67 3.92 -12.47
CA GLN A 18 6.54 4.79 -13.25
C GLN A 18 7.22 4.10 -14.44
N ASP A 19 7.54 2.82 -14.33
CA ASP A 19 8.37 2.09 -15.28
C ASP A 19 7.56 1.13 -16.15
N LYS A 20 8.07 0.82 -17.35
CA LYS A 20 7.47 -0.18 -18.25
C LYS A 20 7.60 -1.62 -17.72
N THR A 21 8.52 -1.84 -16.79
CA THR A 21 8.82 -3.14 -16.18
C THR A 21 8.94 -2.97 -14.68
N PHE A 22 8.23 -3.78 -13.91
CA PHE A 22 8.27 -3.81 -12.45
C PHE A 22 8.42 -5.25 -11.94
N ARG A 23 8.97 -5.40 -10.74
CA ARG A 23 9.11 -6.71 -10.08
C ARG A 23 7.96 -6.99 -9.12
N ASP A 24 7.51 -5.95 -8.46
CA ASP A 24 6.50 -5.90 -7.42
C ASP A 24 5.59 -4.68 -7.61
N VAL A 25 4.44 -4.73 -6.95
CA VAL A 25 3.46 -3.64 -6.90
C VAL A 25 3.42 -3.08 -5.49
N ASP A 26 3.82 -1.81 -5.36
CA ASP A 26 3.77 -1.09 -4.09
C ASP A 26 2.43 -0.35 -3.92
N ILE A 27 1.72 -0.62 -2.83
CA ILE A 27 0.41 -0.03 -2.54
C ILE A 27 0.45 0.69 -1.19
N ALA A 28 0.25 2.00 -1.21
CA ALA A 28 0.12 2.83 -0.03
C ALA A 28 -1.35 2.98 0.34
N LEU A 29 -1.69 2.75 1.61
CA LEU A 29 -3.05 2.79 2.12
C LEU A 29 -3.20 3.89 3.17
N PHE A 30 -4.23 4.71 3.01
CA PHE A 30 -4.69 5.57 4.08
C PHE A 30 -5.97 4.98 4.66
N VAL A 31 -5.97 4.73 5.97
CA VAL A 31 -7.01 3.95 6.65
C VAL A 31 -7.73 4.72 7.73
N ASP A 32 -8.91 4.24 8.13
CA ASP A 32 -9.63 4.71 9.32
C ASP A 32 -9.04 4.10 10.58
N ARG A 33 -8.36 4.92 11.39
CA ARG A 33 -7.74 4.49 12.66
C ARG A 33 -8.72 3.98 13.70
N ARG A 34 -10.02 4.27 13.56
CA ARG A 34 -11.06 3.70 14.43
C ARG A 34 -11.35 2.23 14.11
N LEU A 35 -11.05 1.80 12.88
CA LEU A 35 -11.27 0.44 12.40
C LEU A 35 -9.97 -0.35 12.30
N ILE A 36 -8.86 0.32 12.00
CA ILE A 36 -7.52 -0.27 11.87
C ILE A 36 -6.56 0.52 12.77
N PRO A 37 -6.46 0.12 14.05
CA PRO A 37 -5.50 0.69 15.00
C PRO A 37 -4.06 0.50 14.51
N ALA A 38 -3.15 1.39 14.91
CA ALA A 38 -1.75 1.36 14.42
C ALA A 38 -1.03 0.06 14.81
N GLU A 39 -1.35 -0.51 15.96
CA GLU A 39 -0.83 -1.81 16.41
C GLU A 39 -1.24 -2.98 15.51
N ALA A 40 -2.29 -2.82 14.70
CA ALA A 40 -2.77 -3.83 13.76
C ALA A 40 -2.19 -3.66 12.34
N ASP A 41 -1.40 -2.62 12.08
CA ASP A 41 -0.93 -2.30 10.72
C ASP A 41 -0.17 -3.45 10.07
N PHE A 42 0.73 -4.09 10.82
CA PHE A 42 1.53 -5.20 10.31
C PHE A 42 0.65 -6.36 9.86
N GLU A 43 -0.24 -6.83 10.74
CA GLU A 43 -1.16 -7.94 10.45
C GLU A 43 -2.13 -7.57 9.30
N PHE A 44 -2.65 -6.34 9.32
CA PHE A 44 -3.55 -5.85 8.27
C PHE A 44 -2.88 -5.83 6.89
N CYS A 45 -1.68 -5.27 6.79
CA CYS A 45 -0.89 -5.26 5.56
C CYS A 45 -0.58 -6.68 5.10
N PHE A 46 -0.10 -7.54 6.01
CA PHE A 46 0.26 -8.92 5.69
C PHE A 46 -0.92 -9.73 5.15
N ASP A 47 -2.10 -9.63 5.78
CA ASP A 47 -3.30 -10.31 5.30
C ASP A 47 -3.76 -9.78 3.94
N LEU A 48 -3.65 -8.47 3.71
CA LEU A 48 -4.02 -7.87 2.45
C LEU A 48 -3.06 -8.26 1.32
N GLU A 49 -1.75 -8.27 1.57
CA GLU A 49 -0.75 -8.80 0.64
C GLU A 49 -1.05 -10.24 0.27
N ARG A 50 -1.34 -11.10 1.26
CA ARG A 50 -1.67 -12.50 1.03
C ARG A 50 -2.92 -12.66 0.17
N ARG A 51 -3.95 -11.83 0.40
CA ARG A 51 -5.18 -11.80 -0.41
C ARG A 51 -4.93 -11.29 -1.83
N LEU A 52 -4.02 -10.34 -2.01
CA LEU A 52 -3.68 -9.81 -3.33
C LEU A 52 -2.80 -10.79 -4.13
N ARG A 53 -1.85 -11.46 -3.48
CA ARG A 53 -1.00 -12.49 -4.10
C ARG A 53 -1.78 -13.71 -4.59
N SER A 54 -2.99 -13.97 -4.07
CA SER A 54 -3.83 -15.06 -4.59
C SER A 54 -4.53 -14.72 -5.91
N VAL A 55 -4.56 -13.44 -6.30
CA VAL A 55 -5.24 -12.96 -7.51
C VAL A 55 -4.32 -12.22 -8.48
N LEU A 56 -3.10 -11.86 -8.06
CA LEU A 56 -2.10 -11.18 -8.87
C LEU A 56 -0.88 -12.08 -9.10
N PRO A 57 -0.31 -12.11 -10.32
CA PRO A 57 0.82 -12.98 -10.66
C PRO A 57 2.19 -12.44 -10.22
N PHE A 58 2.21 -11.28 -9.54
CA PHE A 58 3.43 -10.60 -9.10
C PHE A 58 3.37 -10.32 -7.59
N ALA A 59 4.54 -10.08 -6.99
CA ALA A 59 4.62 -9.71 -5.57
C ALA A 59 3.94 -8.36 -5.33
N VAL A 60 3.38 -8.20 -4.14
CA VAL A 60 2.71 -6.98 -3.70
C VAL A 60 3.28 -6.64 -2.32
N ASP A 61 3.65 -5.37 -2.14
CA ASP A 61 4.05 -4.74 -0.87
C ASP A 61 2.95 -3.73 -0.48
N VAL A 62 2.35 -3.89 0.69
CA VAL A 62 1.29 -3.02 1.19
C VAL A 62 1.78 -2.27 2.42
N ARG A 63 1.60 -0.95 2.42
CA ARG A 63 1.96 -0.10 3.56
C ARG A 63 0.84 0.84 3.96
N VAL A 64 0.51 0.88 5.25
CA VAL A 64 -0.32 1.94 5.82
C VAL A 64 0.52 3.20 6.01
N ILE A 65 0.00 4.34 5.56
CA ILE A 65 0.75 5.60 5.48
C ILE A 65 0.19 6.73 6.35
N ASN A 66 -0.72 6.42 7.27
CA ASN A 66 -1.36 7.41 8.13
C ASN A 66 -0.36 8.27 8.92
N GLU A 67 0.76 7.69 9.34
CA GLU A 67 1.84 8.33 10.10
C GLU A 67 3.15 8.40 9.30
N ALA A 68 3.10 8.14 7.99
CA ALA A 68 4.27 8.24 7.13
C ALA A 68 4.74 9.69 7.04
N THR A 69 6.06 9.89 6.87
CA THR A 69 6.61 11.24 6.73
C THR A 69 6.04 11.94 5.50
N LEU A 70 5.92 13.27 5.55
CA LEU A 70 5.47 14.06 4.39
C LEU A 70 6.31 13.79 3.14
N GLY A 71 7.60 13.51 3.31
CA GLY A 71 8.49 13.09 2.23
C GLY A 71 8.07 11.76 1.60
N PHE A 72 7.69 10.76 2.40
CA PHE A 72 7.15 9.50 1.89
C PHE A 72 5.82 9.73 1.16
N CYS A 73 4.88 10.49 1.73
CA CYS A 73 3.60 10.78 1.09
C CYS A 73 3.76 11.57 -0.22
N TYR A 74 4.70 12.53 -0.26
CA TYR A 74 5.02 13.30 -1.47
C TYR A 74 5.63 12.43 -2.56
N ASN A 75 6.56 11.53 -2.18
CA ASN A 75 7.20 10.62 -3.11
C ASN A 75 6.23 9.55 -3.60
N ALA A 76 5.42 8.97 -2.73
CA ALA A 76 4.36 8.02 -3.10
C ALA A 76 3.34 8.67 -4.06
N ALA A 77 2.91 9.91 -3.80
CA ALA A 77 2.02 10.64 -4.69
C ALA A 77 2.65 10.94 -6.07
N LYS A 78 3.99 11.01 -6.15
CA LYS A 78 4.73 11.16 -7.39
C LYS A 78 5.17 9.83 -8.02
N GLY A 79 5.00 8.70 -7.32
CA GLY A 79 5.47 7.37 -7.71
C GLY A 79 6.95 7.08 -7.39
N TYR A 80 7.69 7.97 -6.73
CA TYR A 80 9.11 7.77 -6.42
C TYR A 80 9.31 6.99 -5.12
N LEU A 81 10.33 6.13 -5.05
CA LEU A 81 10.85 5.61 -3.77
C LEU A 81 11.84 6.62 -3.19
N SER A 82 11.71 6.95 -1.90
CA SER A 82 12.79 7.60 -1.15
C SER A 82 13.83 6.53 -0.80
N SER A 83 15.00 6.60 -1.42
CA SER A 83 16.22 5.91 -0.97
C SER A 83 16.73 6.48 0.35
#